data_AF-A0A2A5DXC4-F1
#
_entry.id   AF-A0A2A5DXC4-F1
#
_cell.length_a   1.000
_cell.length_b   1.000
_cell.length_c   1.000
_cell.angle_alpha   90.00
_cell.angle_beta   90.00
_cell.angle_gamma   90.00
#
_symmetry.space_group_name_H-M   'P 1'
#
loop_
_entity.id
_entity.type
_entity.pdbx_description
1 polymer ?
#
loop_
_entity_poly.entity_id
_entity_poly.type
_entity_poly.pdbx_seq_one_letter_code
_entity_poly.pdbx_strand_id
1 'polypeptide(L)'
;MENLNDPNNLTVAEAIENFFVHRKLMEKGLPRDQWYKDNWVRIPIRGYRIPILPIHGFKTSFILHDMHHVVTDYDINIKGELEISAWELASGGCGHFYLFWVDRFIFMTFGLIVYPRATIAAFRYGRKHKNLFKRKIDEVMKMQLHTLQEELGINIT
;
A
#
# COMPACT_ATOMS: atom_id res chain seq x y z
N MET A 1 14.68 19.42 22.31
CA MET A 1 14.71 17.95 22.31
C MET A 1 13.49 17.52 21.52
N GLU A 2 13.71 17.15 20.27
CA GLU A 2 12.67 16.82 19.31
C GLU A 2 11.99 15.51 19.75
N ASN A 3 10.67 15.55 19.91
CA ASN A 3 9.91 14.46 20.50
C ASN A 3 9.82 13.32 19.47
N LEU A 4 10.61 12.26 19.65
CA LEU A 4 10.64 11.05 18.81
C LEU A 4 9.29 10.28 18.78
N ASN A 5 8.28 10.76 19.52
CA ASN A 5 6.92 10.22 19.56
C ASN A 5 5.86 11.16 18.96
N ASP A 6 6.25 12.23 18.24
CA ASP A 6 5.29 12.95 17.40
C ASP A 6 4.95 12.07 16.20
N PRO A 7 3.69 11.60 16.03
CA PRO A 7 3.29 10.82 14.85
C PRO A 7 3.53 11.57 13.53
N ASN A 8 3.73 12.89 13.58
CA ASN A 8 4.06 13.72 12.42
C ASN A 8 5.54 13.70 12.01
N ASN A 9 6.44 13.09 12.79
CA ASN A 9 7.89 13.05 12.49
C ASN A 9 8.41 11.65 12.19
N LEU A 10 7.53 10.73 11.81
CA LEU A 10 7.89 9.38 11.38
C LEU A 10 8.35 9.38 9.93
N THR A 11 9.48 8.73 9.69
CA THR A 11 9.87 8.38 8.32
C THR A 11 8.92 7.34 7.75
N VAL A 12 8.83 7.27 6.41
CA VAL A 12 8.00 6.27 5.73
C VAL A 12 8.42 4.85 6.11
N ALA A 13 9.72 4.60 6.31
CA ALA A 13 10.22 3.30 6.76
C ALA A 13 9.64 2.91 8.13
N GLU A 14 9.69 3.82 9.10
CA GLU A 14 9.15 3.60 10.45
C GLU A 14 7.62 3.47 10.43
N ALA A 15 6.95 4.26 9.58
CA ALA A 15 5.50 4.21 9.43
C ALA A 15 5.01 2.85 8.90
N ILE A 16 5.70 2.26 7.92
CA ILE A 16 5.38 0.91 7.41
C ILE A 16 5.59 -0.15 8.49
N GLU A 17 6.71 -0.09 9.23
CA GLU A 17 6.98 -1.04 10.31
C GLU A 17 5.91 -0.96 11.40
N ASN A 18 5.57 0.26 11.83
CA ASN A 18 4.49 0.50 12.79
C ASN A 18 3.14 0.00 12.28
N PHE A 19 2.84 0.22 10.99
CA PHE A 19 1.62 -0.25 10.36
C PHE A 19 1.52 -1.77 10.36
N PHE A 20 2.58 -2.49 9.97
CA PHE A 20 2.60 -3.95 9.97
C PHE A 20 2.50 -4.56 11.37
N VAL A 21 3.17 -3.95 12.36
CA VAL A 21 3.06 -4.37 13.76
C VAL A 21 1.64 -4.15 14.28
N HIS A 22 1.06 -2.96 14.02
CA HIS A 22 -0.31 -2.64 14.46
C HIS A 22 -1.35 -3.58 13.85
N ARG A 23 -1.17 -3.94 12.58
CA ARG A 23 -2.06 -4.85 11.84
C ARG A 23 -1.76 -6.33 12.08
N LYS A 24 -0.83 -6.66 12.98
CA LYS A 24 -0.41 -8.03 13.35
C LYS A 24 0.11 -8.86 12.17
N LEU A 25 0.67 -8.21 11.16
CA LEU A 25 1.36 -8.89 10.05
C LEU A 25 2.78 -9.28 10.44
N MET A 26 3.42 -8.49 11.29
CA MET A 26 4.79 -8.72 11.76
C MET A 26 4.87 -8.60 13.28
N GLU A 27 5.78 -9.37 13.89
CA GLU A 27 6.15 -9.18 15.29
C GLU A 27 7.01 -7.92 15.44
N LYS A 28 6.84 -7.23 16.56
CA LYS A 28 7.61 -6.03 16.88
C LYS A 28 9.10 -6.37 16.97
N GLY A 29 9.93 -5.72 16.16
CA GLY A 29 11.38 -5.92 16.13
C GLY A 29 11.89 -6.84 15.01
N LEU A 30 11.01 -7.40 14.18
CA LEU A 30 11.43 -8.07 12.94
C LEU A 30 11.78 -7.01 11.87
N PRO A 31 12.98 -7.09 11.24
CA PRO A 31 13.32 -6.19 10.15
C PRO A 31 12.38 -6.36 8.97
N ARG A 32 11.83 -5.27 8.44
CA ARG A 32 10.96 -5.26 7.25
C ARG A 32 11.58 -6.00 6.05
N ASP A 33 12.91 -5.94 5.89
CA ASP A 33 13.59 -6.65 4.82
C ASP A 33 13.48 -8.18 4.94
N GLN A 34 13.26 -8.71 6.14
CA GLN A 34 13.00 -10.13 6.37
C GLN A 34 11.57 -10.50 5.98
N TRP A 35 10.59 -9.62 6.21
CA TRP A 35 9.21 -9.79 5.73
C TRP A 35 9.14 -9.85 4.20
N TYR A 36 9.78 -8.91 3.51
CA TYR A 36 9.84 -8.93 2.04
C TYR A 36 10.78 -9.99 1.45
N LYS A 37 11.52 -10.74 2.28
CA LYS A 37 12.28 -11.93 1.83
C LYS A 37 11.39 -13.19 1.82
N ASP A 38 10.29 -13.20 2.58
CA ASP A 38 9.35 -14.31 2.54
C ASP A 38 8.50 -14.23 1.27
N ASN A 39 8.83 -15.09 0.31
CA ASN A 39 8.33 -15.03 -1.07
C ASN A 39 6.85 -15.42 -1.25
N TRP A 40 6.11 -15.67 -0.16
CA TRP A 40 4.73 -16.16 -0.22
C TRP A 40 3.75 -15.13 0.34
N VAL A 41 3.18 -14.30 -0.55
CA VAL A 41 1.99 -13.53 -0.20
C VAL A 41 0.80 -14.48 -0.18
N ARG A 42 0.29 -14.76 1.03
CA ARG A 42 -0.90 -15.60 1.25
C ARG A 42 -2.07 -14.71 1.63
N ILE A 43 -2.93 -14.39 0.68
CA ILE A 43 -4.16 -13.66 1.01
C ILE A 43 -5.22 -14.66 1.49
N PRO A 44 -5.78 -14.48 2.70
CA PRO A 44 -6.91 -15.30 3.14
C PRO A 44 -8.18 -14.84 2.44
N ILE A 45 -8.69 -15.65 1.51
CA ILE A 45 -10.03 -15.45 0.93
C ILE A 45 -10.95 -16.52 1.50
N ARG A 46 -11.85 -16.11 2.40
CA ARG A 46 -12.98 -16.93 2.91
C ARG A 46 -12.58 -18.37 3.31
N GLY A 47 -11.54 -18.50 4.15
CA GLY A 47 -11.06 -19.79 4.67
C GLY A 47 -10.02 -20.50 3.79
N TYR A 48 -9.80 -20.04 2.56
CA TYR A 48 -8.76 -20.55 1.67
C TYR A 48 -7.56 -19.60 1.65
N ARG A 49 -6.36 -20.13 1.89
CA ARG A 49 -5.10 -19.43 1.67
C ARG A 49 -4.74 -19.58 0.20
N ILE A 50 -5.14 -18.64 -0.64
CA ILE A 50 -4.73 -18.68 -2.05
C ILE A 50 -3.30 -18.14 -2.09
N PRO A 51 -2.31 -18.96 -2.47
CA PRO A 51 -0.97 -18.45 -2.71
C PRO A 51 -1.01 -17.60 -3.98
N ILE A 52 -0.72 -16.30 -3.85
CA ILE A 52 -0.36 -15.52 -5.04
C ILE A 52 1.04 -15.98 -5.43
N LEU A 53 1.24 -16.26 -6.72
CA LEU A 53 2.48 -16.78 -7.26
C LEU A 53 3.68 -15.94 -6.77
N PRO A 54 4.79 -16.57 -6.37
CA PRO A 54 6.01 -15.86 -5.98
C PRO A 54 6.66 -15.28 -7.23
N ILE A 55 6.25 -14.09 -7.66
CA ILE A 55 6.85 -13.49 -8.84
C ILE A 55 8.12 -12.77 -8.38
N HIS A 56 9.27 -13.45 -8.52
CA HIS A 56 10.59 -13.09 -8.01
C HIS A 56 11.18 -11.74 -8.55
N GLY A 57 10.39 -10.93 -9.26
CA GLY A 57 10.74 -9.58 -9.73
C GLY A 57 9.90 -8.45 -9.13
N PHE A 58 9.02 -8.74 -8.16
CA PHE A 58 7.95 -7.82 -7.75
C PHE A 58 8.16 -7.17 -6.38
N LYS A 59 9.31 -7.41 -5.74
CA LYS A 59 9.61 -6.82 -4.42
C LYS A 59 9.43 -5.30 -4.43
N THR A 60 9.87 -4.64 -5.49
CA THR A 60 9.74 -3.19 -5.65
C THR A 60 8.28 -2.75 -5.71
N SER A 61 7.44 -3.41 -6.51
CA SER A 61 6.03 -3.04 -6.64
C SER A 61 5.21 -3.36 -5.39
N PHE A 62 5.55 -4.44 -4.67
CA PHE A 62 4.93 -4.76 -3.38
C PHE A 62 5.27 -3.71 -2.32
N ILE A 63 6.54 -3.30 -2.21
CA ILE A 63 6.94 -2.25 -1.26
C ILE A 63 6.20 -0.93 -1.55
N LEU A 64 6.10 -0.55 -2.83
CA LEU A 64 5.39 0.68 -3.23
C LEU A 64 3.88 0.58 -2.97
N HIS A 65 3.29 -0.60 -3.13
CA HIS A 65 1.89 -0.88 -2.82
C HIS A 65 1.62 -0.80 -1.31
N ASP A 66 2.47 -1.42 -0.48
CA ASP A 66 2.36 -1.36 0.97
C ASP A 66 2.56 0.09 1.48
N MET A 67 3.44 0.87 0.85
CA MET A 67 3.53 2.31 1.10
C MET A 67 2.22 3.04 0.79
N HIS A 68 1.49 2.66 -0.26
CA HIS A 68 0.22 3.30 -0.57
C HIS A 68 -0.81 3.06 0.54
N HIS A 69 -0.85 1.88 1.17
CA HIS A 69 -1.68 1.64 2.35
C HIS A 69 -1.35 2.62 3.48
N VAL A 70 -0.08 2.83 3.78
CA VAL A 70 0.36 3.73 4.85
C VAL A 70 -0.02 5.19 4.55
N VAL A 71 0.21 5.68 3.32
CA VAL A 71 -0.08 7.09 3.01
C VAL A 71 -1.57 7.37 2.85
N THR A 72 -2.39 6.39 2.49
CA THR A 72 -3.85 6.55 2.28
C THR A 72 -4.71 6.09 3.46
N ASP A 73 -4.12 5.38 4.42
CA ASP A 73 -4.80 4.69 5.52
C ASP A 73 -5.84 3.64 5.09
N TYR A 74 -5.75 3.14 3.85
CA TYR A 74 -6.52 1.95 3.47
C TYR A 74 -6.00 0.73 4.23
N ASP A 75 -6.91 -0.02 4.84
CA ASP A 75 -6.58 -1.23 5.60
C ASP A 75 -6.08 -2.36 4.68
N ILE A 76 -5.46 -3.39 5.27
CA ILE A 76 -4.97 -4.61 4.57
C ILE A 76 -6.01 -5.73 4.56
N ASN A 77 -7.26 -5.39 4.87
CA ASN A 77 -8.36 -6.33 4.80
C ASN A 77 -8.92 -6.39 3.37
N ILE A 78 -9.78 -7.36 3.07
CA ILE A 78 -10.34 -7.54 1.72
C ILE A 78 -10.96 -6.23 1.18
N LYS A 79 -11.65 -5.44 2.00
CA LYS A 79 -12.25 -4.19 1.55
C LYS A 79 -11.16 -3.16 1.20
N GLY A 80 -10.15 -3.01 2.04
CA GLY A 80 -9.05 -2.07 1.82
C GLY A 80 -8.17 -2.44 0.60
N GLU A 81 -7.90 -3.73 0.36
CA GLU A 81 -7.22 -4.22 -0.85
C GLU A 81 -7.98 -3.88 -2.15
N LEU A 82 -9.31 -3.85 -2.09
CA LEU A 82 -10.15 -3.47 -3.23
C LEU A 82 -10.24 -1.95 -3.39
N GLU A 83 -10.22 -1.20 -2.28
CA GLU A 83 -10.16 0.27 -2.29
C GLU A 83 -8.83 0.78 -2.84
N ILE A 84 -7.70 0.29 -2.30
CA ILE A 84 -6.35 0.66 -2.74
C ILE A 84 -6.14 0.31 -4.22
N SER A 85 -6.69 -0.81 -4.68
CA SER A 85 -6.58 -1.21 -6.09
C SER A 85 -7.24 -0.20 -7.04
N ALA A 86 -8.42 0.30 -6.66
CA ALA A 86 -9.11 1.33 -7.42
C ALA A 86 -8.41 2.69 -7.32
N TRP A 87 -7.88 3.03 -6.14
CA TRP A 87 -7.11 4.25 -5.94
C TRP A 87 -5.84 4.26 -6.80
N GLU A 88 -5.05 3.18 -6.80
CA GLU A 88 -3.80 3.07 -7.56
C GLU A 88 -4.02 3.20 -9.07
N LEU A 89 -5.07 2.58 -9.61
CA LEU A 89 -5.46 2.75 -11.02
C LEU A 89 -5.79 4.20 -11.35
N ALA A 90 -6.49 4.89 -10.44
CA ALA A 90 -6.93 6.26 -10.63
C ALA A 90 -5.82 7.30 -10.44
N SER A 91 -4.83 7.05 -9.58
CA SER A 91 -3.78 7.99 -9.17
C SER A 91 -2.54 7.98 -10.07
N GLY A 92 -2.64 7.34 -11.24
CA GLY A 92 -1.57 7.27 -12.24
C GLY A 92 -1.22 5.85 -12.70
N GLY A 93 -1.84 4.83 -12.11
CA GLY A 93 -1.64 3.42 -12.45
C GLY A 93 -0.31 2.85 -12.00
N CYS A 94 0.01 1.64 -12.46
CA CYS A 94 1.13 0.83 -11.94
C CYS A 94 2.47 1.05 -12.67
N GLY A 95 2.64 2.15 -13.39
CA GLY A 95 3.89 2.42 -14.13
C GLY A 95 4.28 1.28 -15.08
N HIS A 96 5.53 0.82 -14.99
CA HIS A 96 6.07 -0.29 -15.81
C HIS A 96 5.75 -1.69 -15.25
N PHE A 97 5.03 -1.80 -14.13
CA PHE A 97 4.66 -3.07 -13.52
C PHE A 97 3.40 -3.65 -14.17
N TYR A 98 3.53 -4.19 -15.39
CA TYR A 98 2.38 -4.67 -16.18
C TYR A 98 1.52 -5.73 -15.49
N LEU A 99 2.09 -6.64 -14.69
CA LEU A 99 1.27 -7.61 -13.96
C LEU A 99 0.44 -6.96 -12.84
N PHE A 100 0.93 -5.87 -12.25
CA PHE A 100 0.15 -5.09 -11.28
C PHE A 100 -1.04 -4.40 -11.97
N TRP A 101 -0.92 -3.98 -13.23
CA TRP A 101 -2.09 -3.49 -13.96
C TRP A 101 -3.19 -4.54 -14.04
N VAL A 102 -2.85 -5.78 -14.40
CA VAL A 102 -3.82 -6.89 -14.49
C VAL A 102 -4.45 -7.16 -13.13
N ASP A 103 -3.63 -7.26 -12.09
CA ASP A 103 -4.09 -7.49 -10.70
C ASP A 103 -5.05 -6.39 -10.24
N ARG A 104 -4.66 -5.11 -10.41
CA ARG A 104 -5.49 -3.97 -9.99
C ARG A 104 -6.81 -3.90 -10.74
N PHE A 105 -6.85 -4.26 -12.04
CA PHE A 105 -8.11 -4.37 -12.77
C PHE A 105 -9.01 -5.49 -12.26
N ILE A 106 -8.44 -6.65 -11.91
CA ILE A 106 -9.20 -7.77 -11.31
C ILE A 106 -9.78 -7.35 -9.95
N PHE A 107 -8.96 -6.79 -9.07
CA PHE A 107 -9.39 -6.34 -7.75
C PHE A 107 -10.39 -5.18 -7.82
N MET A 108 -10.17 -4.20 -8.69
CA MET A 108 -11.16 -3.14 -8.91
C MET A 108 -12.50 -3.70 -9.41
N THR A 109 -12.47 -4.65 -10.36
CA THR A 109 -13.70 -5.28 -10.86
C THR A 109 -14.43 -6.03 -9.76
N PHE A 110 -13.70 -6.78 -8.93
CA PHE A 110 -14.28 -7.48 -7.78
C PHE A 110 -14.82 -6.49 -6.73
N GLY A 111 -14.11 -5.38 -6.50
CA GLY A 111 -14.53 -4.28 -5.62
C GLY A 111 -15.83 -3.64 -6.08
N LEU A 112 -16.00 -3.41 -7.38
CA LEU A 112 -17.25 -2.87 -7.94
C LEU A 112 -18.44 -3.82 -7.75
N ILE A 113 -18.21 -5.11 -7.55
CA ILE A 113 -19.27 -6.11 -7.28
C ILE A 113 -19.56 -6.19 -5.77
N VAL A 114 -18.52 -6.28 -4.93
CA VAL A 114 -18.67 -6.59 -3.49
C VAL A 114 -18.82 -5.32 -2.63
N TYR A 115 -18.06 -4.26 -2.95
CA TYR A 115 -18.05 -2.99 -2.21
C TYR A 115 -18.16 -1.75 -3.14
N PRO A 116 -19.20 -1.66 -4.00
CA PRO A 116 -19.26 -0.68 -5.09
C PRO A 116 -19.06 0.78 -4.64
N ARG A 117 -19.73 1.18 -3.55
CA ARG A 117 -19.64 2.56 -3.04
C ARG A 117 -18.24 2.91 -2.57
N ALA A 118 -17.58 1.98 -1.87
CA ALA A 118 -16.23 2.15 -1.37
C ALA A 118 -15.21 2.20 -2.51
N THR A 119 -15.31 1.27 -3.46
CA THR A 119 -14.43 1.21 -4.64
C THR A 119 -14.57 2.45 -5.52
N ILE A 120 -15.80 2.92 -5.78
CA ILE A 120 -16.03 4.16 -6.54
C ILE A 120 -15.49 5.38 -5.78
N ALA A 121 -15.69 5.45 -4.46
CA ALA A 121 -15.14 6.53 -3.64
C ALA A 121 -13.60 6.55 -3.69
N ALA A 122 -12.95 5.39 -3.56
CA ALA A 122 -11.50 5.24 -3.64
C ALA A 122 -10.96 5.63 -5.03
N PHE A 123 -11.64 5.21 -6.10
CA PHE A 123 -11.29 5.64 -7.47
C PHE A 123 -11.39 7.16 -7.63
N ARG A 124 -12.49 7.77 -7.17
CA ARG A 124 -12.69 9.24 -7.23
C ARG A 124 -11.67 9.99 -6.38
N TYR A 125 -11.29 9.41 -5.24
CA TYR A 125 -10.23 9.94 -4.40
C TYR A 125 -8.89 9.88 -5.15
N GLY A 126 -8.50 8.71 -5.68
CA GLY A 126 -7.24 8.51 -6.41
C GLY A 126 -7.04 9.46 -7.59
N ARG A 127 -8.10 9.81 -8.33
CA ARG A 127 -8.05 10.77 -9.44
C ARG A 127 -7.52 12.17 -9.06
N LYS A 128 -7.54 12.52 -7.78
CA LYS A 128 -7.08 13.81 -7.26
C LYS A 128 -5.63 13.78 -6.77
N HIS A 129 -4.99 12.61 -6.77
CA HIS A 129 -3.70 12.37 -6.11
C HIS A 129 -2.67 11.82 -7.09
N LYS A 130 -1.41 11.90 -6.69
CA LYS A 130 -0.29 11.21 -7.36
C LYS A 130 -0.01 9.88 -6.65
N ASN A 131 0.78 9.02 -7.29
CA ASN A 131 1.20 7.75 -6.70
C ASN A 131 2.72 7.53 -6.79
N LEU A 132 3.19 6.47 -6.12
CA LEU A 132 4.60 6.19 -5.90
C LEU A 132 5.23 5.29 -6.97
N PHE A 133 4.46 4.74 -7.93
CA PHE A 133 4.97 3.76 -8.89
C PHE A 133 6.09 4.27 -9.81
N LYS A 134 6.30 5.59 -9.89
CA LYS A 134 7.39 6.23 -10.64
C LYS A 134 8.54 6.73 -9.76
N ARG A 135 8.49 6.48 -8.44
CA ARG A 135 9.47 6.95 -7.46
C ARG A 135 10.47 5.83 -7.11
N LYS A 136 11.66 6.24 -6.67
CA LYS A 136 12.66 5.29 -6.14
C LYS A 136 12.39 5.00 -4.68
N ILE A 137 12.34 3.72 -4.32
CA ILE A 137 12.03 3.26 -2.96
C ILE A 137 12.99 3.85 -1.93
N ASP A 138 14.29 3.84 -2.20
CA ASP A 138 15.30 4.29 -1.22
C ASP A 138 15.20 5.79 -0.90
N GLU A 139 14.70 6.59 -1.84
CA GLU A 139 14.43 8.01 -1.64
C GLU A 139 13.16 8.18 -0.80
N VAL A 140 12.08 7.50 -1.18
CA VAL A 140 10.77 7.56 -0.49
C VAL A 140 10.85 7.07 0.96
N MET A 141 11.58 5.99 1.22
CA MET A 141 11.74 5.42 2.57
C MET A 141 12.35 6.39 3.59
N LYS A 142 13.19 7.32 3.12
CA LYS A 142 13.88 8.31 3.96
C LYS A 142 13.07 9.59 4.15
N MET A 143 11.98 9.76 3.41
CA MET A 143 11.13 10.94 3.54
C MET A 143 10.30 10.86 4.81
N GLN A 144 9.98 12.04 5.36
CA GLN A 144 8.97 12.17 6.38
C GLN A 144 7.59 11.84 5.80
N LEU A 145 6.79 11.07 6.53
CA LEU A 145 5.48 10.61 6.07
C LEU A 145 4.58 11.79 5.69
N HIS A 146 4.53 12.83 6.53
CA HIS A 146 3.72 14.01 6.28
C HIS A 146 4.13 14.72 4.99
N THR A 147 5.44 14.94 4.78
CA THR A 147 5.96 15.55 3.55
C THR A 147 5.61 14.72 2.32
N LEU A 148 5.69 13.38 2.42
CA LEU A 148 5.27 12.51 1.32
C LEU A 148 3.78 12.64 1.02
N GLN A 149 2.93 12.67 2.05
CA GLN A 149 1.48 12.84 1.90
C GLN A 149 1.15 14.16 1.20
N GLU A 150 1.79 15.26 1.61
CA GLU A 150 1.65 16.56 0.94
C GLU A 150 2.06 16.52 -0.53
N GLU A 151 3.20 15.88 -0.85
CA GLU A 151 3.65 15.71 -2.24
C GLU A 151 2.66 14.94 -3.12
N LEU A 152 1.99 13.94 -2.53
CA LEU A 152 0.95 13.14 -3.19
C LEU A 152 -0.41 13.85 -3.21
N GLY A 153 -0.57 14.95 -2.47
CA GLY A 153 -1.80 15.71 -2.29
C GLY A 153 -2.78 15.07 -1.31
N ILE A 154 -2.33 14.11 -0.50
CA ILE A 154 -3.16 13.35 0.44
C ILE A 154 -3.28 14.17 1.73
N ASN A 155 -4.49 14.64 2.01
CA ASN A 155 -4.79 15.33 3.26
C ASN A 155 -5.41 14.33 4.24
N ILE A 156 -4.63 13.85 5.21
CA ILE A 156 -5.18 13.18 6.37
C ILE A 156 -5.58 14.29 7.35
N THR A 157 -6.88 14.42 7.60
CA THR A 157 -7.44 15.40 8.53
C THR A 157 -7.59 14.78 9.91
#